data_AF-A0A7C3H6X9-F1
#
_entry.id   AF-A0A7C3H6X9-F1
#
_cell.length_a   1.000
_cell.length_b   1.000
_cell.length_c   1.000
_cell.angle_alpha   90.00
_cell.angle_beta   90.00
_cell.angle_gamma   90.00
#
_symmetry.space_group_name_H-M   'P 1'
#
loop_
_entity.id
_entity.type
_entity.pdbx_description
1 polymer ?
#
loop_
_entity_poly.entity_id
_entity_poly.type
_entity_poly.pdbx_seq_one_letter_code
_entity_poly.pdbx_strand_id
1 'polypeptide(L)'
;MFVAIWGLLSVGSVSASCRCVCMNGEVRAICSSTLDIEPICPPRTCPITPPSVEPIQRPRVPPVGTSRCVQKQIYNEYTHRYEWKEVCY
;
A
#
# COMPACT_ATOMS: atom_id res chain seq x y z
N MET A 1 -15.84 -10.96 -49.74
CA MET A 1 -16.46 -11.41 -48.47
C MET A 1 -15.67 -12.65 -48.07
N PHE A 2 -14.82 -12.69 -47.03
CA PHE A 2 -15.14 -12.53 -45.61
C PHE A 2 -13.90 -12.10 -44.77
N VAL A 3 -14.10 -10.99 -44.04
CA VAL A 3 -13.68 -10.59 -42.68
C VAL A 3 -12.35 -11.13 -42.11
N ALA A 4 -11.38 -10.22 -41.97
CA ALA A 4 -10.21 -10.36 -41.11
C ALA A 4 -10.61 -10.32 -39.63
N ILE A 5 -10.28 -11.35 -38.86
CA ILE A 5 -10.54 -11.41 -37.42
C ILE A 5 -9.25 -10.99 -36.69
N TRP A 6 -9.18 -9.70 -36.37
CA TRP A 6 -8.21 -9.16 -35.40
C TRP A 6 -8.67 -9.54 -33.99
N GLY A 7 -8.14 -10.64 -33.45
CA GLY A 7 -8.28 -10.99 -32.04
C GLY A 7 -7.14 -10.40 -31.22
N LEU A 8 -7.26 -9.12 -30.83
CA LEU A 8 -6.40 -8.53 -29.80
C LEU A 8 -6.85 -9.05 -28.43
N LEU A 9 -6.23 -10.13 -27.97
CA LEU A 9 -6.33 -10.59 -26.59
C LEU A 9 -5.46 -9.69 -25.71
N SER A 10 -6.05 -8.63 -25.17
CA SER A 10 -5.43 -7.78 -24.16
C SER A 10 -5.37 -8.52 -22.81
N VAL A 11 -4.28 -9.23 -22.55
CA VAL A 11 -3.99 -9.74 -21.20
C VAL A 11 -3.58 -8.56 -20.32
N GLY A 12 -4.53 -8.00 -19.58
CA GLY A 12 -4.23 -7.00 -18.56
C GLY A 12 -3.63 -7.67 -17.33
N SER A 13 -2.34 -7.50 -17.08
CA SER A 13 -1.71 -7.90 -15.83
C SER A 13 -2.11 -6.92 -14.72
N VAL A 14 -3.07 -7.31 -13.87
CA VAL A 14 -3.31 -6.63 -12.58
C VAL A 14 -2.21 -7.08 -11.63
N SER A 15 -1.09 -6.34 -11.63
CA SER A 15 -0.07 -6.48 -10.60
C SER A 15 -0.53 -5.73 -9.37
N ALA A 16 -1.15 -6.44 -8.42
CA ALA A 16 -1.30 -5.92 -7.06
C ALA A 16 0.10 -5.91 -6.42
N SER A 17 0.81 -4.80 -6.58
CA SER A 17 2.19 -4.67 -6.11
C SER A 17 2.22 -4.23 -4.65
N CYS A 18 2.50 -5.17 -3.75
CA CYS A 18 2.92 -4.81 -2.40
C CYS A 18 4.25 -4.05 -2.47
N ARG A 19 4.39 -2.99 -1.67
CA ARG A 19 5.59 -2.16 -1.61
C ARG A 19 6.18 -2.14 -0.22
N CYS A 20 7.49 -2.27 -0.12
CA CYS A 20 8.21 -2.14 1.15
C CYS A 20 8.43 -0.66 1.47
N VAL A 21 7.90 -0.20 2.60
CA VAL A 21 8.01 1.19 3.07
C VAL A 21 8.53 1.22 4.51
N CYS A 22 8.97 2.39 4.96
CA CYS A 22 9.16 2.62 6.40
C CYS A 22 7.83 3.09 7.00
N MET A 23 7.26 2.28 7.87
CA MET A 23 6.02 2.53 8.60
C MET A 23 6.34 2.66 10.08
N ASN A 24 6.07 3.83 10.67
CA ASN A 24 6.40 4.14 12.07
C ASN A 24 7.86 3.82 12.45
N GLY A 25 8.79 3.99 11.52
CA GLY A 25 10.21 3.70 11.76
C GLY A 25 10.62 2.24 11.56
N GLU A 26 9.70 1.34 11.16
CA GLU A 26 10.00 -0.06 10.83
C GLU A 26 9.79 -0.35 9.35
N VAL A 27 10.58 -1.25 8.77
CA VAL A 27 10.37 -1.69 7.39
C VAL A 27 9.20 -2.67 7.36
N ARG A 28 8.15 -2.33 6.62
CA ARG A 28 6.95 -3.14 6.45
C ARG A 28 6.50 -3.14 5.00
N ALA A 29 5.93 -4.25 4.54
CA ALA A 29 5.25 -4.30 3.26
C ALA A 29 3.84 -3.70 3.41
N ILE A 30 3.40 -2.98 2.39
CA ILE A 30 2.04 -2.45 2.29
C ILE A 30 1.49 -2.91 0.95
N CYS A 31 0.38 -3.62 1.03
CA CYS A 31 -0.37 -4.11 -0.11
C CYS A 31 -1.61 -3.25 -0.36
N SER A 32 -2.13 -3.30 -1.59
CA SER A 32 -3.36 -2.60 -1.96
C SER A 32 -4.60 -3.36 -1.49
N SER A 33 -4.48 -4.69 -1.36
CA SER A 33 -5.49 -5.61 -0.86
C SER A 33 -4.91 -6.53 0.21
N THR A 34 -5.76 -6.97 1.13
CA THR A 34 -5.47 -8.00 2.13
C THR A 34 -5.42 -9.40 1.54
N LEU A 35 -5.91 -9.56 0.32
CA LEU A 35 -5.80 -10.80 -0.46
C LEU A 35 -4.42 -10.94 -1.13
N ASP A 36 -3.62 -9.86 -1.13
CA ASP A 36 -2.30 -9.88 -1.73
C ASP A 36 -1.30 -10.59 -0.79
N ILE A 37 -0.34 -11.29 -1.39
CA ILE A 37 0.70 -11.99 -0.64
C ILE A 37 1.75 -10.96 -0.19
N GLU A 38 1.92 -10.83 1.13
CA GLU A 38 2.91 -9.93 1.71
C GLU A 38 4.34 -10.46 1.47
N PRO A 39 5.20 -9.73 0.73
CA PRO A 39 6.57 -10.16 0.47
C PRO A 39 7.49 -9.89 1.65
N ILE A 40 8.60 -10.63 1.72
CA ILE A 40 9.68 -10.35 2.68
C ILE A 40 10.44 -9.10 2.22
N CYS A 41 10.45 -8.06 3.04
CA CYS A 41 11.19 -6.83 2.74
C CYS A 41 12.68 -6.96 3.06
N PRO A 42 13.58 -6.45 2.20
CA PRO A 42 15.01 -6.42 2.50
C PRO A 42 15.29 -5.54 3.72
N PRO A 43 16.28 -5.91 4.56
CA PRO A 43 16.64 -5.11 5.72
C PRO A 43 17.21 -3.76 5.27
N ARG A 44 16.67 -2.68 5.82
CA ARG A 44 17.18 -1.32 5.64
C ARG A 44 16.91 -0.49 6.89
N THR A 45 17.70 0.57 7.07
CA THR A 45 17.50 1.50 8.19
C THR A 45 16.42 2.51 7.82
N CYS A 46 15.39 2.62 8.66
CA CYS A 46 14.37 3.66 8.53
C CYS A 46 14.79 4.93 9.28
N PRO A 47 14.47 6.12 8.76
CA PRO A 47 14.69 7.38 9.47
C PRO A 47 13.93 7.43 10.78
N ILE A 48 14.46 8.14 11.77
CA ILE A 48 13.80 8.30 13.08
C ILE A 48 12.45 8.98 12.88
N THR A 49 11.40 8.37 13.41
CA THR A 49 10.05 8.93 13.34
C THR A 49 9.91 10.06 14.37
N PRO A 50 9.55 11.28 13.97
CA PRO A 50 9.37 12.38 14.90
C PRO A 50 8.13 12.14 15.78
N PRO A 51 8.11 12.64 17.02
CA PRO A 51 6.91 12.60 17.86
C PRO A 51 5.79 13.38 17.16
N SER A 52 4.70 12.70 16.81
CA SER A 52 3.54 13.30 16.13
C SER A 52 2.27 12.68 16.69
N VAL A 53 1.23 13.51 16.85
CA VAL A 53 -0.07 13.07 17.36
C VAL A 53 -0.84 12.36 16.24
N GLU A 54 -1.38 11.18 16.55
CA GLU A 54 -2.20 10.42 15.60
C GLU A 54 -3.48 11.21 15.24
N PRO A 55 -3.80 11.37 13.94
CA PRO A 55 -5.03 12.02 13.50
C PRO A 55 -6.27 11.26 13.96
N ILE A 56 -7.32 12.00 14.33
CA ILE A 56 -8.62 11.44 14.69
C ILE A 56 -9.22 10.70 13.48
N GLN A 57 -9.41 9.39 13.60
CA GLN A 57 -10.05 8.57 12.56
C GLN A 57 -11.56 8.77 12.58
N ARG A 58 -12.12 9.13 11.42
CA ARG A 58 -13.57 9.10 11.23
C ARG A 58 -14.00 7.67 10.91
N PRO A 59 -15.11 7.16 11.49
CA PRO A 59 -15.66 5.88 11.11
C PRO A 59 -15.95 5.86 9.61
N ARG A 60 -15.32 4.96 8.87
CA ARG A 60 -15.61 4.66 7.47
C ARG A 60 -15.89 3.19 7.33
N VAL A 61 -16.74 2.83 6.36
CA VAL A 61 -16.93 1.43 5.98
C VAL A 61 -15.63 0.96 5.32
N PRO A 62 -14.95 -0.07 5.87
CA PRO A 62 -13.72 -0.58 5.27
C PRO A 62 -14.02 -1.17 3.87
N PRO A 63 -13.07 -1.09 2.92
CA PRO A 63 -13.22 -1.73 1.62
C PRO A 63 -13.39 -3.25 1.75
N VAL A 64 -14.07 -3.86 0.78
CA VAL A 64 -14.33 -5.31 0.76
C VAL A 64 -13.01 -6.07 0.87
N GLY A 65 -12.93 -7.00 1.84
CA GLY A 65 -11.72 -7.76 2.14
C GLY A 65 -10.87 -7.20 3.28
N THR A 66 -11.10 -5.96 3.74
CA THR A 66 -10.41 -5.39 4.90
C THR A 66 -11.32 -5.39 6.14
N SER A 67 -10.73 -5.74 7.28
CA SER A 67 -11.36 -5.81 8.61
C SER A 67 -11.14 -4.54 9.44
N ARG A 68 -10.02 -3.83 9.24
CA ARG A 68 -9.64 -2.69 10.08
C ARG A 68 -8.69 -1.72 9.38
N CYS A 69 -9.05 -0.44 9.37
CA CYS A 69 -8.18 0.64 8.94
C CYS A 69 -7.61 1.39 10.15
N VAL A 70 -6.32 1.75 10.10
CA VAL A 70 -5.62 2.51 11.14
C VAL A 70 -4.69 3.54 10.51
N GLN A 71 -4.46 4.66 11.19
CA GLN A 71 -3.50 5.67 10.75
C GLN A 71 -2.08 5.23 11.08
N LYS A 72 -1.20 5.33 10.10
CA LYS A 72 0.22 4.99 10.21
C LYS A 72 1.05 6.07 9.56
N GLN A 73 2.23 6.31 10.12
CA GLN A 73 3.20 7.23 9.52
C GLN A 73 4.03 6.46 8.50
N ILE A 74 3.86 6.79 7.22
CA ILE A 74 4.61 6.21 6.12
C ILE A 74 5.67 7.22 5.69
N TYR A 75 6.93 6.80 5.67
CA TYR A 75 8.01 7.61 5.14
C TYR A 75 7.85 7.79 3.63
N ASN A 76 7.84 9.04 3.20
CA ASN A 76 7.86 9.41 1.80
C ASN A 76 9.29 9.74 1.39
N GLU A 77 9.88 8.87 0.58
CA GLU A 77 11.26 9.01 0.06
C GLU A 77 11.44 10.27 -0.79
N TYR A 78 10.38 10.80 -1.42
CA TYR A 78 10.45 12.00 -2.26
C TYR A 78 10.44 13.29 -1.43
N THR A 79 9.67 13.34 -0.35
CA THR A 79 9.57 14.53 0.52
C THR A 79 10.48 14.44 1.75
N HIS A 80 11.14 13.29 1.93
CA HIS A 80 11.96 12.92 3.08
C HIS A 80 11.24 13.08 4.43
N ARG A 81 9.92 12.88 4.46
CA ARG A 81 9.08 13.11 5.64
C ARG A 81 8.14 11.95 5.90
N TYR A 82 7.78 11.79 7.16
CA TYR A 82 6.69 10.91 7.57
C TYR A 82 5.33 11.56 7.31
N GLU A 83 4.50 10.87 6.56
CA GLU A 83 3.14 11.28 6.22
C GLU A 83 2.12 10.34 6.85
N TRP A 84 1.07 10.89 7.44
CA TRP A 84 -0.05 10.09 7.93
C TRP A 84 -0.84 9.51 6.77
N LYS A 85 -0.94 8.18 6.73
CA LYS A 85 -1.71 7.43 5.74
C LYS A 85 -2.54 6.39 6.44
N GLU A 86 -3.75 6.20 5.92
CA GLU A 86 -4.62 5.13 6.36
C GLU A 86 -4.13 3.81 5.76
N VAL A 87 -3.90 2.81 6.61
CA VAL A 87 -3.52 1.46 6.22
C VAL A 87 -4.63 0.53 6.70
N CYS A 88 -5.17 -0.26 5.78
CA CYS A 88 -6.23 -1.22 6.05
C CYS A 88 -5.70 -2.65 5.96
N TYR A 89 -6.12 -3.50 6.91
CA TYR A 89 -5.83 -4.93 7.02
C TYR A 89 -7.13 -5.73 7.06
#